data_AF-A0A535C1X4-F1
#
_entry.id   AF-A0A535C1X4-F1
#
_cell.length_a   1.000
_cell.length_b   1.000
_cell.length_c   1.000
_cell.angle_alpha   90.00
_cell.angle_beta   90.00
_cell.angle_gamma   90.00
#
_symmetry.space_group_name_H-M   'P 1'
#
loop_
_entity.id
_entity.type
_entity.pdbx_description
1 polymer ?
#
loop_
_entity_poly.entity_id
_entity_poly.type
_entity_poly.pdbx_seq_one_letter_code
_entity_poly.pdbx_strand_id
1 'polypeptide(L)'
;VLSDYTFAVKDTRTGRLVNVGKAYTGLTDAEIATFTERFLAMTVEDMGHVRMVRPEVVLEVAFDSIQHSGRHLSGFALRFPRIVRIRDDKPVDEIDTLERVAGLYDRYFGEKSEVPLSEVAET
;
A
#
# COMPACT_ATOMS: atom_id res chain seq x y z
N VAL A 1 0.55 3.72 -20.58
CA VAL A 1 -0.33 3.95 -19.42
C VAL A 1 0.34 3.32 -18.21
N LEU A 2 0.39 4.02 -17.08
CA LEU A 2 0.87 3.50 -15.80
C LEU A 2 -0.36 3.28 -14.91
N SER A 3 -0.71 2.03 -14.65
CA SER A 3 -1.96 1.65 -13.97
C SER A 3 -1.77 0.69 -12.79
N ASP A 4 -0.52 0.42 -12.39
CA ASP A 4 -0.19 -0.53 -11.33
C ASP A 4 0.85 0.08 -10.38
N TYR A 5 0.41 0.51 -9.20
CA TYR A 5 1.17 1.41 -8.33
C TYR A 5 1.71 0.66 -7.12
N THR A 6 3.03 0.62 -7.00
CA THR A 6 3.70 0.12 -5.80
C THR A 6 3.76 1.24 -4.77
N PHE A 7 3.39 0.94 -3.53
CA PHE A 7 3.37 1.92 -2.46
C PHE A 7 4.08 1.40 -1.21
N ALA A 8 4.53 2.36 -0.41
CA ALA A 8 5.39 2.16 0.74
C ALA A 8 4.92 2.97 1.94
N VAL A 9 5.31 2.52 3.12
CA VAL A 9 5.17 3.22 4.39
C VAL A 9 6.55 3.58 4.93
N LYS A 10 6.62 4.49 5.89
CA LYS A 10 7.88 4.90 6.52
C LYS A 10 8.29 3.90 7.62
N ASP A 11 9.46 3.30 7.50
CA ASP A 11 10.11 2.66 8.65
C ASP A 11 10.80 3.73 9.49
N THR A 12 10.26 4.03 10.67
CA THR A 12 10.76 5.12 11.51
C THR A 12 12.14 4.84 12.10
N ARG A 13 12.54 3.56 12.19
CA ARG A 13 13.83 3.14 12.72
C ARG A 13 14.98 3.44 11.76
N THR A 14 14.73 3.29 10.46
CA THR A 14 15.75 3.46 9.41
C THR A 14 15.55 4.73 8.59
N GLY A 15 14.39 5.37 8.69
CA GLY A 15 13.98 6.49 7.85
C GLY A 15 13.66 6.10 6.41
N ARG A 16 13.67 4.81 6.08
CA ARG A 16 13.48 4.31 4.71
C ARG A 16 12.00 4.10 4.41
N LEU A 17 11.65 4.21 3.13
CA LEU A 17 10.37 3.73 2.62
C LEU A 17 10.46 2.22 2.39
N VAL A 18 9.48 1.49 2.92
CA VAL A 18 9.36 0.03 2.75
C VAL A 18 8.03 -0.34 2.14
N ASN A 19 8.07 -1.15 1.08
CA ASN A 19 6.87 -1.53 0.33
C ASN A 19 5.95 -2.41 1.18
N VAL A 20 4.65 -2.17 1.07
CA VAL A 20 3.61 -2.97 1.75
C VAL A 20 2.55 -3.49 0.78
N GLY A 21 2.60 -3.10 -0.49
CA GLY A 21 1.71 -3.63 -1.49
C GLY A 21 1.77 -2.89 -2.81
N LYS A 22 0.85 -3.28 -3.67
CA LYS A 22 0.67 -2.73 -5.00
C LYS A 22 -0.81 -2.80 -5.37
N ALA A 23 -1.35 -1.77 -6.00
CA ALA A 23 -2.75 -1.71 -6.41
C ALA A 23 -2.89 -1.26 -7.87
N TYR A 24 -3.85 -1.88 -8.56
CA TYR A 24 -4.22 -1.60 -9.95
C TYR A 24 -5.73 -1.28 -10.09
N THR A 25 -6.40 -1.04 -8.97
CA THR A 25 -7.84 -0.78 -8.90
C THR A 25 -8.13 0.48 -8.08
N GLY A 26 -9.30 1.06 -8.31
CA GLY A 26 -9.84 2.18 -7.52
C GLY A 26 -9.70 3.56 -8.15
N LEU A 27 -9.01 3.66 -9.29
CA LEU A 27 -8.94 4.86 -10.11
C LEU A 27 -9.74 4.69 -11.40
N THR A 28 -10.35 5.78 -11.85
CA THR A 28 -10.98 5.90 -13.17
C THR A 28 -9.94 6.05 -14.28
N ASP A 29 -10.32 5.80 -15.53
CA ASP A 29 -9.42 5.96 -16.68
C ASP A 29 -8.87 7.40 -16.81
N ALA A 30 -9.69 8.41 -16.47
CA ALA A 30 -9.28 9.81 -16.48
C ALA A 30 -8.22 10.12 -15.40
N GLU A 31 -8.38 9.53 -14.20
CA GLU A 31 -7.38 9.64 -13.14
C GLU A 31 -6.10 8.89 -13.53
N ILE A 32 -6.20 7.69 -14.08
CA ILE A 32 -5.05 6.91 -14.55
C ILE A 32 -4.27 7.68 -15.63
N ALA A 33 -4.94 8.35 -16.56
CA ALA A 33 -4.29 9.20 -17.56
C ALA A 33 -3.53 10.36 -16.90
N THR A 34 -4.18 11.07 -15.98
CA THR A 34 -3.58 12.18 -15.22
C THR A 34 -2.33 11.73 -14.44
N PHE A 35 -2.42 10.60 -13.74
CA PHE A 35 -1.28 10.07 -12.98
C PHE A 35 -0.21 9.45 -13.85
N THR A 36 -0.57 8.91 -15.03
CA THR A 36 0.42 8.49 -16.01
C THR A 36 1.32 9.67 -16.39
N GLU A 37 0.74 10.83 -16.71
CA GLU A 37 1.52 12.04 -17.02
C GLU A 37 2.39 12.50 -15.84
N ARG A 38 1.81 12.56 -14.64
CA ARG A 38 2.53 12.93 -13.41
C ARG A 38 3.71 12.00 -13.12
N PHE A 39 3.50 10.68 -13.20
CA PHE A 39 4.55 9.69 -12.92
C PHE A 39 5.64 9.67 -13.99
N LEU A 40 5.30 9.91 -15.25
CA LEU A 40 6.31 10.08 -16.31
C LEU A 40 7.19 11.32 -16.03
N ALA A 41 6.59 12.45 -15.63
CA ALA A 41 7.34 13.67 -15.31
C ALA A 41 8.25 13.53 -14.07
N MET A 42 7.95 12.59 -13.17
CA MET A 42 8.74 12.35 -11.96
C MET A 42 9.54 11.05 -11.98
N THR A 43 9.64 10.40 -13.14
CA THR A 43 10.45 9.21 -13.34
C THR A 43 11.92 9.52 -13.10
N VAL A 44 12.55 8.70 -12.25
CA VAL A 44 14.01 8.72 -12.00
C VAL A 44 14.73 7.61 -12.75
N GLU A 45 14.03 6.52 -13.08
CA GLU A 45 14.57 5.40 -13.85
C GLU A 45 13.48 4.75 -14.71
N ASP A 46 13.79 4.52 -15.98
CA ASP A 46 12.94 3.81 -16.94
C ASP A 46 13.43 2.37 -17.09
N MET A 47 12.58 1.42 -16.70
CA MET A 47 12.81 -0.02 -16.82
C MET A 47 11.74 -0.68 -17.72
N GLY A 48 11.37 -0.02 -18.82
CA GLY A 48 10.46 -0.58 -19.82
C GLY A 48 8.99 -0.50 -19.39
N HIS A 49 8.44 -1.53 -18.77
CA HIS A 49 7.07 -1.50 -18.23
C HIS A 49 6.99 -0.97 -16.79
N VAL A 50 8.14 -0.77 -16.15
CA VAL A 50 8.24 -0.25 -14.79
C VAL A 50 8.92 1.12 -14.83
N ARG A 51 8.41 2.05 -14.01
CA ARG A 51 9.02 3.36 -13.79
C ARG A 51 9.36 3.47 -12.31
N MET A 52 10.61 3.75 -11.99
CA MET A 52 10.94 4.25 -10.66
C MET A 52 10.64 5.74 -10.66
N VAL A 53 9.92 6.21 -9.65
CA VAL A 53 9.47 7.59 -9.54
C VAL A 53 9.96 8.20 -8.24
N ARG A 54 10.11 9.53 -8.19
CA ARG A 54 10.34 10.22 -6.91
C ARG A 54 9.12 9.96 -6.00
N PRO A 55 9.33 9.58 -4.71
CA PRO A 55 8.25 9.20 -3.81
C PRO A 55 7.54 10.44 -3.23
N GLU A 56 6.89 11.20 -4.09
CA GLU A 56 6.25 12.48 -3.75
C GLU A 56 4.71 12.41 -3.73
N VAL A 57 4.12 11.28 -4.17
CA VAL A 57 2.67 11.08 -4.26
C VAL A 57 2.18 10.27 -3.07
N VAL A 58 1.25 10.82 -2.30
CA VAL A 58 0.62 10.12 -1.17
C VAL A 58 -0.70 9.50 -1.60
N LEU A 59 -0.88 8.21 -1.30
CA LEU A 59 -2.09 7.45 -1.61
C LEU A 59 -2.91 7.20 -0.36
N GLU A 60 -4.23 7.28 -0.48
CA GLU A 60 -5.14 6.63 0.47
C GLU A 60 -5.52 5.26 -0.08
N VAL A 61 -5.22 4.21 0.68
CA VAL A 61 -5.38 2.82 0.25
C VAL A 61 -6.31 2.09 1.22
N ALA A 62 -7.41 1.55 0.69
CA ALA A 62 -8.25 0.61 1.40
C ALA A 62 -7.79 -0.83 1.09
N PHE A 63 -7.96 -1.74 2.05
CA PHE A 63 -7.53 -3.13 1.94
C PHE A 63 -8.37 -4.02 2.86
N ASP A 64 -8.36 -5.32 2.62
CA ASP A 64 -9.18 -6.28 3.37
C ASP A 64 -8.46 -6.78 4.64
N SER A 65 -7.17 -7.14 4.51
CA SER A 65 -6.37 -7.65 5.62
C SER A 65 -4.88 -7.39 5.43
N ILE A 66 -4.11 -7.59 6.50
CA ILE A 66 -2.64 -7.52 6.50
C ILE A 66 -2.10 -8.92 6.75
N GLN A 67 -1.06 -9.32 6.03
CA GLN A 67 -0.39 -10.61 6.23
C GLN A 67 1.10 -10.44 6.45
N HIS A 68 1.69 -11.35 7.22
CA HIS A 68 3.14 -11.49 7.27
C HIS A 68 3.70 -11.86 5.90
N SER A 69 4.81 -11.22 5.53
CA SER A 69 5.47 -11.45 4.25
C SER A 69 6.99 -11.41 4.39
N GLY A 70 7.64 -12.56 4.25
CA GLY A 70 9.11 -12.63 4.18
C GLY A 70 9.70 -12.10 2.87
N ARG A 71 8.85 -11.72 1.89
CA ARG A 71 9.28 -11.17 0.60
C ARG A 71 9.44 -9.65 0.61
N HIS A 72 8.76 -8.96 1.53
CA HIS A 72 8.82 -7.50 1.64
C HIS A 72 9.71 -7.12 2.80
N LEU A 73 10.55 -6.10 2.62
CA LEU A 73 11.41 -5.57 3.69
C LEU A 73 10.60 -5.04 4.88
N SER A 74 9.33 -4.69 4.67
CA SER A 74 8.39 -4.31 5.73
C SER A 74 8.01 -5.50 6.64
N GLY A 75 8.16 -6.74 6.19
CA GLY A 75 7.62 -7.92 6.88
C GLY A 75 6.11 -8.09 6.73
N PHE A 76 5.42 -7.21 5.98
CA PHE A 76 3.97 -7.21 5.80
C PHE A 76 3.56 -7.05 4.33
N ALA A 77 2.36 -7.51 4.01
CA ALA A 77 1.70 -7.28 2.72
C ALA A 77 0.20 -7.02 2.91
N LEU A 78 -0.33 -5.99 2.24
CA LEU A 78 -1.76 -5.71 2.19
C LEU A 78 -2.47 -6.68 1.24
N ARG A 79 -3.64 -7.17 1.63
CA ARG A 79 -4.51 -8.01 0.80
C ARG A 79 -5.63 -7.19 0.17
N PHE A 80 -5.83 -7.43 -1.12
CA PHE A 80 -6.80 -6.73 -1.96
C PHE A 80 -6.74 -5.19 -1.80
N PRO A 81 -5.55 -4.57 -1.89
CA PRO A 81 -5.45 -3.13 -1.81
C PRO A 81 -6.14 -2.47 -3.01
N ARG A 82 -6.88 -1.40 -2.75
CA ARG A 82 -7.47 -0.51 -3.75
C ARG A 82 -7.14 0.93 -3.42
N ILE A 83 -6.85 1.72 -4.44
CA ILE A 83 -6.63 3.16 -4.26
C ILE A 83 -7.98 3.82 -4.04
N VAL A 84 -8.13 4.55 -2.95
CA VAL A 84 -9.36 5.33 -2.67
C VAL A 84 -9.25 6.69 -3.35
N ARG A 85 -8.11 7.35 -3.18
CA ARG A 85 -7.80 8.65 -3.78
C ARG A 85 -6.32 8.99 -3.60
N ILE A 86 -5.86 9.99 -4.33
CA ILE A 86 -4.59 10.67 -4.03
C ILE A 86 -4.81 11.71 -2.93
N ARG A 87 -3.82 11.85 -2.06
CA ARG A 87 -3.81 12.76 -0.91
C ARG A 87 -2.88 13.94 -1.18
N ASP A 88 -3.22 14.78 -2.16
CA ASP A 88 -2.48 16.04 -2.37
C ASP A 88 -2.65 17.01 -1.17
N ASP A 89 -3.61 16.75 -0.28
CA ASP A 89 -3.78 17.41 1.01
C ASP A 89 -2.77 16.98 2.09
N LYS A 90 -1.98 15.92 1.84
CA LYS A 90 -1.10 15.30 2.84
C LYS A 90 0.35 15.24 2.35
N PRO A 91 1.31 15.79 3.11
CA PRO A 91 2.72 15.71 2.74
C PRO A 91 3.32 14.31 3.03
N VAL A 92 4.44 14.00 2.37
CA VAL A 92 5.11 12.69 2.44
C VAL A 92 5.62 12.35 3.84
N ASP A 93 5.98 13.35 4.64
CA ASP A 93 6.44 13.16 6.01
C ASP A 93 5.34 12.69 6.97
N GLU A 94 4.07 12.89 6.61
CA GLU A 94 2.91 12.45 7.40
C GLU A 94 2.37 11.07 7.01
N ILE A 95 2.97 10.37 6.03
CA ILE A 95 2.49 9.04 5.62
C ILE A 95 2.47 8.05 6.80
N ASP A 96 1.66 6.99 6.66
CA ASP A 96 1.64 5.93 7.66
C ASP A 96 3.02 5.29 7.83
N THR A 97 3.24 4.78 9.04
CA THR A 97 4.50 4.16 9.42
C THR A 97 4.39 2.64 9.47
N LEU A 98 5.54 1.97 9.51
CA LEU A 98 5.59 0.51 9.65
C LEU A 98 4.95 0.05 10.97
N GLU A 99 5.13 0.82 12.05
CA GLU A 99 4.52 0.57 13.35
C GLU A 99 3.00 0.68 13.29
N ARG A 100 2.47 1.61 12.48
CA ARG A 100 1.03 1.73 12.24
C ARG A 100 0.49 0.49 11.54
N VAL A 101 1.20 -0.03 10.53
CA VAL A 101 0.85 -1.27 9.83
C VAL A 101 0.86 -2.46 10.79
N ALA A 102 1.90 -2.60 11.60
CA ALA A 102 1.99 -3.66 12.61
C ALA A 102 0.85 -3.57 13.64
N GLY A 103 0.55 -2.38 14.17
CA GLY A 103 -0.55 -2.19 15.11
C GLY A 103 -1.94 -2.45 14.50
N LEU A 104 -2.12 -2.23 13.19
CA LEU A 104 -3.34 -2.64 12.49
C LEU A 104 -3.41 -4.16 12.32
N TYR A 105 -2.28 -4.80 12.01
CA TYR A 105 -2.20 -6.26 11.95
C TYR A 105 -2.57 -6.88 13.31
N ASP A 106 -1.95 -6.43 14.39
CA ASP A 106 -2.18 -7.00 15.72
C ASP A 106 -3.64 -6.84 16.15
N ARG A 107 -4.23 -5.66 15.92
CA ARG A 107 -5.61 -5.34 16.31
C ARG A 107 -6.66 -6.19 15.61
N TYR A 108 -6.48 -6.46 14.33
CA TYR A 108 -7.52 -7.11 13.52
C TYR A 108 -7.22 -8.59 13.24
N PHE A 109 -5.97 -9.02 13.40
CA PHE A 109 -5.50 -10.34 12.97
C PHE A 109 -4.46 -10.98 13.92
N GLY A 110 -3.98 -10.26 14.94
CA GLY A 110 -2.98 -10.75 15.91
C GLY A 110 -3.57 -11.53 17.09
N GLU A 111 -4.83 -11.27 17.44
CA GLU A 111 -5.59 -12.20 18.28
C GLU A 111 -6.14 -13.30 17.37
N LYS A 112 -5.62 -14.53 17.52
CA LYS A 112 -6.31 -15.71 17.01
C LYS A 112 -7.74 -15.64 17.54
N SER A 113 -8.72 -15.51 16.64
CA SER A 113 -10.09 -15.86 16.99
C SER A 113 -10.04 -17.28 17.55
N GLU A 114 -10.21 -17.43 18.86
CA GLU A 114 -10.24 -18.74 19.53
C GLU A 114 -11.46 -19.55 19.13
N VAL A 115 -12.39 -18.97 18.37
CA VAL A 115 -13.54 -19.68 17.80
C VAL A 115 -13.06 -20.53 16.63
N PRO A 116 -13.06 -21.88 16.76
CA PRO A 116 -12.76 -22.77 15.65
C PRO A 116 -13.75 -22.53 14.51
N LEU A 117 -13.27 -22.53 13.26
CA LEU A 117 -14.11 -22.36 12.07
C LEU A 117 -15.27 -23.38 11.98
N SER A 118 -15.19 -24.50 12.70
CA SER A 118 -16.27 -25.47 12.84
C SER A 118 -17.49 -24.94 13.60
N GLU A 119 -17.32 -23.96 14.49
CA GLU A 119 -18.42 -23.39 15.28
C GLU A 119 -19.21 -22.32 14.51
N VAL A 120 -18.65 -21.75 13.45
CA VAL A 120 -19.28 -20.70 12.63
C VAL A 120 -20.20 -21.29 11.55
N ALA A 121 -20.00 -22.57 11.20
CA ALA A 121 -20.73 -23.25 10.13
C ALA A 121 -22.07 -23.88 10.59
N GLU A 122 -22.40 -23.83 11.88
CA GLU A 122 -23.61 -24.46 12.45
C GLU A 122 -24.62 -23.47 13.06
N THR A 123 -24.56 -22.18 12.72
CA THR A 123 -25.59 -21.18 13.11
C THR A 123 -26.33 -20.59 11.91
#